data_AF-A0A835NLY2-F1
#
_entry.id   AF-A0A835NLY2-F1
#
_cell.length_a   1.000
_cell.length_b   1.000
_cell.length_c   1.000
_cell.angle_alpha   90.00
_cell.angle_beta   90.00
_cell.angle_gamma   90.00
#
_symmetry.space_group_name_H-M   'P 1'
#
loop_
_entity.id
_entity.type
_entity.pdbx_description
1 polymer ?
#
loop_
_entity_poly.entity_id
_entity_poly.type
_entity_poly.pdbx_seq_one_letter_code
_entity_poly.pdbx_strand_id
1 'polypeptide(L)'
;GTGALLCARAAFVVTCPPASQWGAVLLRGAPVEEVPPVPVPSAPPSGSASRDVLRARPPPLPEEVPPTALTDVNLRLLCHDDIDTVKQLCGDWFPIEYPDSWYRDITSNKKFFSLAATYRGSIVGMIVAEIKSRTKVHKEDGDILASNFPVDTQVAYILSLGVVKEFRKHGIGSLLLESLKDHISTTAQDHCKAIYLHVLTTNNTAINFYENRDFKQHHYLPYYYSIRGVLKDGFTYVLYINASLSPCSIPQRIYRQAQSLLCSLLPWSGISAKSSIEYSRT
;
A
#
# COMPACT_ATOMS: atom_id res chain seq x y z
N GLY A 1 9.54 -26.60 -15.38
CA GLY A 1 9.04 -25.31 -15.88
C GLY A 1 8.45 -24.49 -14.74
N THR A 2 9.30 -23.83 -13.95
CA THR A 2 8.95 -23.15 -12.68
C THR A 2 9.45 -21.69 -12.63
N GLY A 3 9.85 -21.12 -13.77
CA GLY A 3 10.51 -19.81 -13.83
C GLY A 3 9.59 -18.58 -13.93
N ALA A 4 8.29 -18.75 -14.22
CA ALA A 4 7.41 -17.61 -14.52
C ALA A 4 6.80 -16.91 -13.28
N LEU A 5 6.94 -17.50 -12.08
CA LEU A 5 6.38 -16.92 -10.85
C LEU A 5 7.35 -15.98 -10.10
N LEU A 6 8.59 -15.82 -10.60
CA LEU A 6 9.57 -14.92 -9.98
C LEU A 6 9.32 -13.43 -10.30
N CYS A 7 8.53 -13.12 -11.32
CA CYS A 7 8.42 -11.76 -11.88
C CYS A 7 7.33 -10.86 -11.27
N ALA A 8 6.56 -11.33 -10.29
CA ALA A 8 5.44 -10.57 -9.72
C ALA A 8 5.59 -10.38 -8.20
N ARG A 9 6.76 -9.88 -7.77
CA ARG A 9 6.95 -9.45 -6.39
C ARG A 9 6.50 -8.01 -6.29
N ALA A 10 5.30 -7.87 -5.77
CA ALA A 10 4.58 -6.63 -5.81
C ALA A 10 5.21 -5.56 -4.92
N ALA A 11 5.49 -4.41 -5.54
CA ALA A 11 5.82 -3.19 -4.84
C ALA A 11 4.52 -2.63 -4.29
N PHE A 12 4.47 -2.44 -2.98
CA PHE A 12 3.46 -1.63 -2.36
C PHE A 12 3.71 -0.15 -2.58
N VAL A 13 2.62 0.60 -2.77
CA VAL A 13 2.59 2.06 -2.69
C VAL A 13 1.25 2.56 -2.16
N VAL A 14 1.27 3.02 -0.90
CA VAL A 14 0.63 4.29 -0.56
C VAL A 14 1.67 5.34 -0.94
N THR A 15 1.48 6.10 -2.03
CA THR A 15 2.34 7.17 -2.63
C THR A 15 3.74 6.88 -3.27
N CYS A 16 3.86 7.16 -4.58
CA CYS A 16 5.01 7.85 -5.18
C CYS A 16 4.52 9.26 -5.57
N PRO A 17 5.36 10.31 -5.53
CA PRO A 17 4.99 11.61 -6.07
C PRO A 17 4.78 11.54 -7.60
N PRO A 18 4.03 12.48 -8.20
CA PRO A 18 3.77 12.49 -9.64
C PRO A 18 5.08 12.52 -10.44
N ALA A 19 5.05 11.97 -11.66
CA ALA A 19 6.19 11.93 -12.59
C ALA A 19 6.83 13.32 -12.83
N SER A 20 6.09 14.40 -12.58
CA SER A 20 6.55 15.79 -12.67
C SER A 20 7.52 16.25 -11.56
N GLN A 21 7.75 15.47 -10.50
CA GLN A 21 8.71 15.79 -9.43
C GLN A 21 10.03 15.01 -9.51
N TRP A 22 10.25 14.29 -10.60
CA TRP A 22 11.53 13.63 -10.86
C TRP A 22 12.50 14.70 -11.34
N GLY A 23 13.04 15.47 -10.38
CA GLY A 23 14.11 16.42 -10.64
C GLY A 23 15.24 15.70 -11.37
N ALA A 24 15.68 16.28 -12.48
CA ALA A 24 16.91 15.89 -13.15
C ALA A 24 18.05 16.03 -12.14
N VAL A 25 18.48 14.91 -11.56
CA VAL A 25 19.76 14.84 -10.88
C VAL A 25 20.81 14.82 -11.99
N LEU A 26 21.28 16.02 -12.32
CA LEU A 26 22.52 16.22 -13.06
C LEU A 26 23.64 15.52 -12.30
N LEU A 27 24.02 14.34 -12.76
CA LEU A 27 25.33 13.78 -12.45
C LEU A 27 26.37 14.73 -13.06
N ARG A 28 27.18 15.33 -12.18
CA ARG A 28 28.39 16.04 -12.56
C ARG A 28 29.31 15.08 -13.32
N GLY A 29 29.83 15.54 -14.46
CA GLY A 29 31.11 15.11 -15.00
C GLY A 29 31.06 14.34 -16.32
N ALA A 30 30.90 15.06 -17.45
CA ALA A 30 31.45 14.70 -18.77
C ALA A 30 31.51 15.98 -19.64
N PRO A 31 32.49 16.10 -20.56
CA PRO A 31 32.93 17.38 -21.09
C PRO A 31 31.94 18.00 -22.09
N VAL A 32 31.96 19.34 -22.11
CA VAL A 32 31.12 20.20 -22.95
C VAL A 32 31.62 20.14 -24.39
N GLU A 33 30.78 19.69 -25.31
CA GLU A 33 30.96 19.91 -26.74
C GLU A 33 30.04 21.06 -27.15
N GLU A 34 30.63 22.17 -27.58
CA GLU A 34 29.92 23.37 -28.03
C GLU A 34 29.16 23.10 -29.33
N VAL A 35 27.83 23.26 -29.29
CA VAL A 35 26.97 23.29 -30.47
C VAL A 35 26.62 24.75 -30.77
N PRO A 36 26.83 25.26 -32.01
CA PRO A 36 26.59 26.66 -32.35
C PRO A 36 25.08 27.00 -32.41
N PRO A 37 24.69 28.27 -32.21
CA PRO A 37 23.29 28.66 -32.10
C PRO A 37 22.54 28.57 -33.44
N VAL A 38 21.35 27.97 -33.40
CA VAL A 38 20.38 27.93 -34.51
C VAL A 38 19.61 29.27 -34.57
N PRO A 39 19.30 29.82 -35.77
CA PRO A 39 18.67 31.14 -35.88
C PRO A 39 17.19 31.14 -35.49
N VAL A 40 16.76 32.24 -34.88
CA VAL A 40 15.36 32.53 -34.50
C VAL A 40 14.53 32.85 -35.75
N PRO A 41 13.34 32.23 -35.98
CA PRO A 41 12.43 32.69 -37.00
C PRO A 41 11.63 33.91 -36.53
N SER A 42 11.58 34.93 -37.40
CA SER A 42 10.84 36.17 -37.30
C SER A 42 9.32 36.00 -37.25
N ALA A 43 8.66 36.93 -36.55
CA ALA A 43 7.21 36.99 -36.34
C ALA A 43 6.39 37.16 -37.65
N PRO A 44 5.17 36.58 -37.74
CA PRO A 44 4.21 36.93 -38.79
C PRO A 44 3.30 38.12 -38.40
N PRO A 45 2.71 38.81 -39.39
CA PRO A 45 2.06 40.10 -39.19
C PRO A 45 0.62 40.00 -38.64
N SER A 46 0.19 41.13 -38.08
CA SER A 46 -1.15 41.42 -37.58
C SER A 46 -2.24 41.22 -38.64
N GLY A 47 -3.12 40.26 -38.39
CA GLY A 47 -4.37 40.04 -39.14
C GLY A 47 -5.56 40.03 -38.19
N SER A 48 -6.47 40.98 -38.36
CA SER A 48 -7.76 41.06 -37.69
C SER A 48 -8.67 39.91 -38.14
N ALA A 49 -9.09 39.06 -37.21
CA ALA A 49 -10.19 38.13 -37.44
C ALA A 49 -11.04 38.02 -36.16
N SER A 50 -12.24 38.57 -36.22
CA SER A 50 -13.32 38.28 -35.26
C SER A 50 -13.53 36.77 -35.18
N ARG A 51 -13.40 36.22 -33.99
CA ARG A 51 -13.91 34.89 -33.64
C ARG A 51 -14.52 34.97 -32.25
N ASP A 52 -15.84 34.81 -32.22
CA ASP A 52 -16.63 34.55 -31.04
C ASP A 52 -15.98 33.46 -30.18
N VAL A 53 -15.48 33.85 -29.01
CA VAL A 53 -15.07 32.91 -27.98
C VAL A 53 -16.35 32.40 -27.32
N LEU A 54 -16.91 31.31 -27.85
CA LEU A 54 -17.80 30.47 -27.06
C LEU A 54 -17.00 30.02 -25.83
N ARG A 55 -17.35 30.60 -24.68
CA ARG A 55 -16.79 30.25 -23.37
C ARG A 55 -17.15 28.79 -23.09
N ALA A 56 -16.25 27.88 -23.43
CA ALA A 56 -16.35 26.49 -23.02
C ALA A 56 -16.52 26.45 -21.51
N ARG A 57 -17.56 25.76 -21.03
CA ARG A 57 -17.73 25.50 -19.59
C ARG A 57 -16.44 24.85 -19.08
N PRO A 58 -15.90 25.29 -17.93
CA PRO A 58 -14.83 24.55 -17.29
C PRO A 58 -15.31 23.11 -17.06
N PRO A 59 -14.45 22.10 -17.23
CA PRO A 59 -14.78 20.73 -16.90
C PRO A 59 -15.26 20.67 -15.44
N PRO A 60 -16.28 19.86 -15.12
CA PRO A 60 -16.74 19.72 -13.74
C PRO A 60 -15.55 19.30 -12.87
N LEU A 61 -15.37 20.00 -11.75
CA LEU A 61 -14.37 19.67 -10.74
C LEU A 61 -14.58 18.20 -10.31
N PRO A 62 -13.52 17.42 -10.05
CA PRO A 62 -13.67 16.07 -9.55
C PRO A 62 -14.52 16.11 -8.27
N GLU A 63 -15.59 15.32 -8.26
CA GLU A 63 -16.54 15.20 -7.16
C GLU A 63 -15.74 14.92 -5.88
N GLU A 64 -15.69 15.90 -4.96
CA GLU A 64 -14.98 15.72 -3.70
C GLU A 64 -15.61 14.55 -2.95
N VAL A 65 -14.79 13.57 -2.60
CA VAL A 65 -15.25 12.37 -1.87
C VAL A 65 -15.82 12.82 -0.53
N PRO A 66 -17.11 12.57 -0.26
CA PRO A 66 -17.73 13.04 0.98
C PRO A 66 -17.09 12.37 2.21
N PRO A 67 -17.05 13.05 3.37
CA PRO A 67 -16.47 12.51 4.61
C PRO A 67 -17.07 11.18 5.08
N THR A 68 -18.27 10.84 4.58
CA THR A 68 -19.00 9.59 4.86
C THR A 68 -18.60 8.41 3.98
N ALA A 69 -17.59 8.55 3.12
CA ALA A 69 -17.25 7.53 2.12
C ALA A 69 -17.05 6.12 2.69
N LEU A 70 -16.55 5.98 3.92
CA LEU A 70 -16.40 4.67 4.59
C LEU A 70 -17.72 3.92 4.77
N THR A 71 -18.81 4.64 5.08
CA THR A 71 -20.11 4.03 5.37
C THR A 71 -20.75 3.40 4.13
N ASP A 72 -20.35 3.88 2.95
CA ASP A 72 -20.84 3.41 1.66
C ASP A 72 -19.86 2.42 0.98
N VAL A 73 -18.74 2.09 1.63
CA VAL A 73 -17.78 1.11 1.10
C VAL A 73 -18.29 -0.30 1.38
N ASN A 74 -18.43 -1.07 0.31
CA ASN A 74 -18.75 -2.50 0.38
C ASN A 74 -17.51 -3.34 0.09
N LEU A 75 -17.38 -4.48 0.78
CA LEU A 75 -16.30 -5.44 0.58
C LEU A 75 -16.81 -6.64 -0.22
N ARG A 76 -16.08 -7.05 -1.25
CA ARG A 76 -16.35 -8.28 -2.01
C ARG A 76 -15.07 -8.92 -2.51
N LEU A 77 -15.09 -10.23 -2.75
CA LEU A 77 -13.96 -10.89 -3.40
C LEU A 77 -13.81 -10.42 -4.86
N LEU A 78 -12.58 -10.40 -5.34
CA LEU A 78 -12.29 -10.23 -6.76
C LEU A 78 -12.83 -11.42 -7.56
N CYS A 79 -13.30 -11.15 -8.77
CA CYS A 79 -13.69 -12.16 -9.75
C CYS A 79 -12.96 -11.94 -11.08
N HIS A 80 -13.11 -12.89 -12.00
CA HIS A 80 -12.47 -12.84 -13.32
C HIS A 80 -12.79 -11.56 -14.11
N ASP A 81 -13.99 -11.00 -13.95
CA ASP A 81 -14.42 -9.81 -14.67
C ASP A 81 -13.71 -8.53 -14.18
N ASP A 82 -13.05 -8.59 -13.02
CA ASP A 82 -12.31 -7.45 -12.46
C ASP A 82 -10.91 -7.28 -13.06
N ILE A 83 -10.43 -8.20 -13.91
CA ILE A 83 -9.04 -8.22 -14.41
C ILE A 83 -8.63 -6.86 -14.99
N ASP A 84 -9.41 -6.29 -15.89
CA ASP A 84 -9.05 -5.05 -16.58
C ASP A 84 -9.06 -3.85 -15.62
N THR A 85 -10.02 -3.81 -14.71
CA THR A 85 -10.09 -2.79 -13.65
C THR A 85 -8.87 -2.89 -12.72
N VAL A 86 -8.51 -4.10 -12.29
CA VAL A 86 -7.37 -4.35 -11.41
C VAL A 86 -6.05 -4.04 -12.12
N LYS A 87 -5.92 -4.34 -13.42
CA LYS A 87 -4.76 -3.95 -14.23
C LYS A 87 -4.57 -2.44 -14.24
N GLN A 88 -5.64 -1.69 -14.53
CA GLN A 88 -5.60 -0.23 -14.55
C GLN A 88 -5.20 0.34 -13.18
N LEU A 89 -5.90 -0.09 -12.12
CA LEU A 89 -5.62 0.37 -10.76
C LEU A 89 -4.19 0.04 -10.31
N CYS A 90 -3.71 -1.16 -10.59
CA CYS A 90 -2.32 -1.54 -10.32
C CYS A 90 -1.32 -0.67 -11.08
N GLY A 91 -1.59 -0.31 -12.34
CA GLY A 91 -0.74 0.57 -13.14
C GLY A 91 -0.64 1.98 -12.57
N ASP A 92 -1.71 2.47 -11.95
CA ASP A 92 -1.74 3.77 -11.28
C ASP A 92 -1.08 3.74 -9.89
N TRP A 93 -1.20 2.62 -9.19
CA TRP A 93 -0.69 2.49 -7.83
C TRP A 93 0.78 2.13 -7.80
N PHE A 94 1.23 1.25 -8.70
CA PHE A 94 2.53 0.61 -8.60
C PHE A 94 3.37 0.91 -9.85
N PRO A 95 4.65 1.30 -9.69
CA PRO A 95 5.55 1.52 -10.82
C PRO A 95 6.10 0.21 -11.41
N ILE A 96 5.51 -0.94 -11.07
CA ILE A 96 5.92 -2.28 -11.48
C ILE A 96 4.83 -2.87 -12.37
N GLU A 97 5.26 -3.43 -13.48
CA GLU A 97 4.39 -4.15 -14.40
C GLU A 97 4.28 -5.62 -13.98
N TYR A 98 3.06 -6.07 -13.72
CA TYR A 98 2.80 -7.48 -13.45
C TYR A 98 2.44 -8.22 -14.75
N PRO A 99 2.85 -9.48 -14.91
CA PRO A 99 2.44 -10.27 -16.06
C PRO A 99 0.94 -10.57 -16.01
N ASP A 100 0.31 -10.70 -17.17
CA ASP A 100 -1.10 -11.04 -17.32
C ASP A 100 -1.54 -12.30 -16.58
N SER A 101 -0.64 -13.28 -16.45
CA SER A 101 -0.90 -14.49 -15.66
C SER A 101 -1.12 -14.20 -14.18
N TRP A 102 -0.43 -13.20 -13.63
CA TRP A 102 -0.58 -12.81 -12.23
C TRP A 102 -1.98 -12.25 -11.97
N TYR A 103 -2.49 -11.39 -12.85
CA TYR A 103 -3.84 -10.83 -12.74
C TYR A 103 -4.91 -11.93 -12.78
N ARG A 104 -4.81 -12.86 -13.74
CA ARG A 104 -5.72 -14.03 -13.81
C ARG A 104 -5.67 -14.87 -12.53
N ASP A 105 -4.46 -15.10 -12.01
CA ASP A 105 -4.24 -15.88 -10.80
C ASP A 105 -4.93 -15.23 -9.58
N ILE A 106 -4.73 -13.93 -9.35
CA ILE A 106 -5.31 -13.26 -8.17
C ILE A 106 -6.83 -13.08 -8.26
N THR A 107 -7.42 -13.03 -9.46
CA THR A 107 -8.87 -12.87 -9.65
C THR A 107 -9.65 -14.18 -9.72
N SER A 108 -8.98 -15.30 -9.98
CA SER A 108 -9.65 -16.58 -10.26
C SER A 108 -9.18 -17.74 -9.37
N ASN A 109 -8.00 -17.67 -8.77
CA ASN A 109 -7.47 -18.74 -7.95
C ASN A 109 -7.89 -18.57 -6.48
N LYS A 110 -8.65 -19.54 -5.97
CA LYS A 110 -9.15 -19.57 -4.58
C LYS A 110 -8.04 -19.73 -3.53
N LYS A 111 -6.79 -19.98 -3.93
CA LYS A 111 -5.65 -19.97 -2.98
C LYS A 111 -5.38 -18.57 -2.41
N PHE A 112 -5.80 -17.52 -3.12
CA PHE A 112 -5.62 -16.15 -2.70
C PHE A 112 -6.86 -15.64 -1.96
N PHE A 113 -6.60 -14.90 -0.89
CA PHE A 113 -7.58 -13.98 -0.33
C PHE A 113 -7.47 -12.65 -1.07
N SER A 114 -8.32 -12.48 -2.08
CA SER A 114 -8.36 -11.31 -2.96
C SER A 114 -9.64 -10.53 -2.72
N LEU A 115 -9.54 -9.46 -1.93
CA LEU A 115 -10.68 -8.67 -1.46
C LEU A 115 -10.62 -7.25 -2.01
N ALA A 116 -11.71 -6.78 -2.61
CA ALA A 116 -11.90 -5.42 -3.09
C ALA A 116 -12.80 -4.62 -2.14
N ALA A 117 -12.43 -3.36 -1.94
CA ALA A 117 -13.29 -2.31 -1.42
C ALA A 117 -13.93 -1.56 -2.60
N THR A 118 -15.25 -1.45 -2.58
CA THR A 118 -16.05 -0.84 -3.64
C THR A 118 -16.84 0.35 -3.11
N TYR A 119 -16.85 1.45 -3.86
CA TYR A 119 -17.66 2.63 -3.57
C TYR A 119 -18.50 2.94 -4.81
N ARG A 120 -19.84 3.03 -4.65
CA ARG A 120 -20.79 3.21 -5.75
C ARG A 120 -20.56 2.22 -6.93
N GLY A 121 -20.26 0.96 -6.59
CA GLY A 121 -20.03 -0.12 -7.57
C GLY A 121 -18.62 -0.16 -8.19
N SER A 122 -17.79 0.87 -7.99
CA SER A 122 -16.41 0.92 -8.52
C SER A 122 -15.39 0.44 -7.49
N ILE A 123 -14.36 -0.28 -7.92
CA ILE A 123 -13.26 -0.69 -7.03
C ILE A 123 -12.41 0.53 -6.68
N VAL A 124 -12.33 0.85 -5.38
CA VAL A 124 -11.54 1.97 -4.85
C VAL A 124 -10.35 1.52 -4.02
N GLY A 125 -10.27 0.22 -3.73
CA GLY A 125 -9.08 -0.38 -3.13
C GLY A 125 -9.16 -1.90 -3.17
N MET A 126 -8.05 -2.57 -2.93
CA MET A 126 -8.03 -4.01 -2.78
C MET A 126 -6.89 -4.45 -1.86
N ILE A 127 -7.00 -5.67 -1.34
CA ILE A 127 -5.92 -6.43 -0.71
C ILE A 127 -5.90 -7.84 -1.31
N VAL A 128 -4.71 -8.33 -1.62
CA VAL A 128 -4.46 -9.67 -2.14
C VAL A 128 -3.41 -10.32 -1.26
N ALA A 129 -3.74 -11.45 -0.66
CA ALA A 129 -2.84 -12.21 0.19
C ALA A 129 -2.88 -13.71 -0.10
N GLU A 130 -1.79 -14.40 0.21
CA GLU A 130 -1.69 -15.86 0.14
C GLU A 130 -1.32 -16.42 1.52
N ILE A 131 -2.15 -17.30 2.06
CA ILE A 131 -1.81 -18.09 3.25
C ILE A 131 -1.07 -19.34 2.76
N LYS A 132 0.18 -19.48 3.18
CA LYS A 132 1.07 -20.57 2.71
C LYS A 132 1.91 -21.14 3.86
N SER A 133 2.35 -22.40 3.71
CA SER A 133 3.29 -23.02 4.66
C SER A 133 4.60 -22.23 4.73
N ARG A 134 5.23 -22.21 5.90
CA ARG A 134 6.58 -21.64 6.13
C ARG A 134 7.62 -22.15 5.12
N THR A 135 7.45 -23.37 4.63
CA THR A 135 8.36 -23.99 3.64
C THR A 135 8.30 -23.34 2.26
N LYS A 136 7.22 -22.60 1.97
CA LYS A 136 7.01 -21.83 0.74
C LYS A 136 7.40 -20.35 0.88
N VAL A 137 7.97 -19.97 2.02
CA VAL A 137 8.61 -18.65 2.19
C VAL A 137 9.89 -18.64 1.37
N HIS A 138 10.16 -17.51 0.73
CA HIS A 138 11.35 -17.38 -0.08
C HIS A 138 12.61 -17.31 0.79
N LYS A 139 13.76 -17.63 0.19
CA LYS A 139 15.01 -17.82 0.96
C LYS A 139 15.45 -16.56 1.68
N GLU A 140 15.25 -15.39 1.07
CA GLU A 140 15.60 -14.12 1.69
C GLU A 140 14.82 -13.86 2.97
N ASP A 141 13.57 -14.33 3.07
CA ASP A 141 12.68 -14.15 4.22
C ASP A 141 12.61 -15.40 5.12
N GLY A 142 13.53 -16.37 4.93
CA GLY A 142 13.43 -17.70 5.53
C GLY A 142 13.54 -17.73 7.06
N ASP A 143 14.02 -16.64 7.66
CA ASP A 143 14.19 -16.45 9.10
C ASP A 143 13.02 -15.69 9.76
N ILE A 144 11.97 -15.31 9.00
CA ILE A 144 10.75 -14.71 9.58
C ILE A 144 10.22 -15.59 10.70
N LEU A 145 10.22 -16.91 10.52
CA LEU A 145 9.84 -17.88 11.53
C LEU A 145 11.03 -18.75 11.92
N ALA A 146 11.34 -18.76 13.22
CA ALA A 146 12.38 -19.61 13.80
C ALA A 146 12.22 -21.08 13.38
N SER A 147 13.33 -21.79 13.18
CA SER A 147 13.35 -23.17 12.65
C SER A 147 12.67 -24.19 13.56
N ASN A 148 12.44 -23.86 14.82
CA ASN A 148 11.74 -24.69 15.80
C ASN A 148 10.21 -24.68 15.64
N PHE A 149 9.64 -23.77 14.83
CA PHE A 149 8.21 -23.80 14.53
C PHE A 149 7.88 -25.06 13.71
N PRO A 150 6.73 -25.72 13.99
CA PRO A 150 6.27 -26.89 13.24
C PRO A 150 6.22 -26.65 11.72
N VAL A 151 6.41 -27.70 10.92
CA VAL A 151 6.45 -27.61 9.44
C VAL A 151 5.11 -27.21 8.81
N ASP A 152 4.01 -27.49 9.51
CA ASP A 152 2.64 -27.09 9.17
C ASP A 152 2.36 -25.62 9.54
N THR A 153 3.29 -24.92 10.19
CA THR A 153 3.16 -23.49 10.46
C THR A 153 3.02 -22.72 9.15
N GLN A 154 2.07 -21.79 9.14
CA GLN A 154 1.72 -20.96 8.00
C GLN A 154 2.12 -19.49 8.23
N VAL A 155 2.25 -18.78 7.13
CA VAL A 155 2.37 -17.33 7.07
C VAL A 155 1.40 -16.78 6.03
N ALA A 156 0.93 -15.57 6.24
CA ALA A 156 0.18 -14.81 5.24
C ALA A 156 1.14 -13.83 4.55
N TYR A 157 1.32 -14.00 3.25
CA TYR A 157 2.05 -13.03 2.44
C TYR A 157 1.06 -12.05 1.83
N ILE A 158 1.22 -10.75 2.07
CA ILE A 158 0.44 -9.74 1.36
C ILE A 158 1.13 -9.46 0.04
N LEU A 159 0.49 -9.86 -1.06
CA LEU A 159 0.96 -9.57 -2.40
C LEU A 159 0.71 -8.10 -2.73
N SER A 160 -0.54 -7.65 -2.62
CA SER A 160 -0.90 -6.28 -3.01
C SER A 160 -1.91 -5.69 -2.05
N LEU A 161 -1.79 -4.40 -1.78
CA LEU A 161 -2.84 -3.59 -1.19
C LEU A 161 -2.66 -2.16 -1.67
N GLY A 162 -3.77 -1.60 -2.15
CA GLY A 162 -3.80 -0.30 -2.75
C GLY A 162 -5.16 0.33 -2.54
N VAL A 163 -5.15 1.66 -2.53
CA VAL A 163 -6.35 2.49 -2.44
C VAL A 163 -6.18 3.63 -3.43
N VAL A 164 -7.23 3.89 -4.20
CA VAL A 164 -7.35 5.03 -5.12
C VAL A 164 -7.04 6.32 -4.35
N LYS A 165 -6.27 7.22 -4.99
CA LYS A 165 -5.62 8.35 -4.31
C LYS A 165 -6.61 9.23 -3.55
N GLU A 166 -7.76 9.47 -4.17
CA GLU A 166 -8.85 10.31 -3.69
C GLU A 166 -9.53 9.71 -2.44
N PHE A 167 -9.48 8.38 -2.30
CA PHE A 167 -10.06 7.64 -1.18
C PHE A 167 -9.04 7.30 -0.08
N ARG A 168 -7.77 7.72 -0.24
CA ARG A 168 -6.73 7.50 0.79
C ARG A 168 -7.01 8.34 2.04
N LYS A 169 -6.46 7.92 3.17
CA LYS A 169 -6.65 8.55 4.50
C LYS A 169 -8.10 8.53 5.02
N HIS A 170 -9.01 7.84 4.35
CA HIS A 170 -10.37 7.55 4.80
C HIS A 170 -10.48 6.12 5.38
N GLY A 171 -9.44 5.57 6.00
CA GLY A 171 -9.54 4.26 6.67
C GLY A 171 -9.71 3.01 5.80
N ILE A 172 -9.94 3.09 4.49
CA ILE A 172 -10.13 1.92 3.60
C ILE A 172 -8.96 0.93 3.66
N GLY A 173 -7.72 1.44 3.65
CA GLY A 173 -6.54 0.56 3.77
C GLY A 173 -6.51 -0.19 5.11
N SER A 174 -6.95 0.46 6.20
CA SER A 174 -7.11 -0.20 7.49
C SER A 174 -8.18 -1.29 7.41
N LEU A 175 -9.35 -0.96 6.85
CA LEU A 175 -10.48 -1.88 6.73
C LEU A 175 -10.08 -3.16 5.97
N LEU A 176 -9.35 -3.02 4.86
CA LEU A 176 -8.84 -4.13 4.08
C LEU A 176 -7.85 -4.99 4.86
N LEU A 177 -6.92 -4.37 5.60
CA LEU A 177 -5.94 -5.09 6.42
C LEU A 177 -6.60 -5.82 7.60
N GLU A 178 -7.54 -5.19 8.29
CA GLU A 178 -8.29 -5.85 9.37
C GLU A 178 -9.14 -7.00 8.82
N SER A 179 -9.76 -6.84 7.65
CA SER A 179 -10.51 -7.92 6.99
C SER A 179 -9.62 -9.13 6.66
N LEU A 180 -8.35 -8.91 6.29
CA LEU A 180 -7.37 -9.98 6.13
C LEU A 180 -7.06 -10.67 7.46
N LYS A 181 -6.86 -9.91 8.55
CA LYS A 181 -6.61 -10.48 9.88
C LYS A 181 -7.79 -11.32 10.37
N ASP A 182 -9.01 -10.87 10.13
CA ASP A 182 -10.23 -11.61 10.46
C ASP A 182 -10.34 -12.91 9.66
N HIS A 183 -10.05 -12.84 8.35
CA HIS A 183 -10.01 -14.02 7.50
C HIS A 183 -8.97 -15.05 7.97
N ILE A 184 -7.76 -14.60 8.35
CA ILE A 184 -6.72 -15.47 8.91
C ILE A 184 -7.18 -16.07 10.24
N SER A 185 -7.79 -15.27 11.10
CA SER A 185 -8.32 -15.73 12.40
C SER A 185 -9.45 -16.75 12.24
N THR A 186 -10.18 -16.73 11.13
CA THR A 186 -11.25 -17.70 10.85
C THR A 186 -10.72 -18.96 10.18
N THR A 187 -9.74 -18.84 9.28
CA THR A 187 -9.35 -19.93 8.36
C THR A 187 -8.09 -20.66 8.80
N ALA A 188 -7.21 -20.00 9.55
CA ALA A 188 -5.86 -20.48 9.83
C ALA A 188 -5.35 -20.05 11.22
N GLN A 189 -6.25 -19.88 12.19
CA GLN A 189 -5.93 -19.33 13.52
C GLN A 189 -4.77 -20.08 14.21
N ASP A 190 -4.81 -21.41 14.17
CA ASP A 190 -3.88 -22.25 14.91
C ASP A 190 -2.51 -22.36 14.23
N HIS A 191 -2.47 -22.22 12.91
CA HIS A 191 -1.26 -22.46 12.10
C HIS A 191 -0.58 -21.18 11.62
N CYS A 192 -1.32 -20.09 11.37
CA CYS A 192 -0.74 -18.85 10.85
C CYS A 192 -0.11 -18.01 11.98
N LYS A 193 1.18 -17.72 11.87
CA LYS A 193 1.97 -17.04 12.93
C LYS A 193 2.55 -15.70 12.53
N ALA A 194 2.54 -15.35 11.26
CA ALA A 194 3.01 -14.07 10.78
C ALA A 194 2.27 -13.61 9.53
N ILE A 195 2.10 -12.30 9.41
CA ILE A 195 1.73 -11.60 8.19
C ILE A 195 2.96 -10.84 7.73
N TYR A 196 3.38 -11.01 6.49
CA TYR A 196 4.57 -10.31 5.98
C TYR A 196 4.35 -9.75 4.58
N LEU A 197 5.14 -8.75 4.23
CA LEU A 197 5.06 -8.03 2.95
C LEU A 197 6.38 -7.37 2.59
N HIS A 198 6.47 -6.92 1.36
CA HIS A 198 7.59 -6.12 0.87
C HIS A 198 7.14 -4.70 0.51
N VAL A 199 7.99 -3.72 0.79
CA VAL A 199 7.76 -2.31 0.47
C VAL A 199 9.06 -1.68 -0.06
N LEU A 200 8.95 -0.75 -1.02
CA LEU A 200 10.09 0.06 -1.47
C LEU A 200 10.64 0.87 -0.30
N THR A 201 11.96 0.98 -0.18
CA THR A 201 12.60 1.77 0.88
C THR A 201 12.25 3.26 0.81
N THR A 202 11.92 3.77 -0.39
CA THR A 202 11.52 5.16 -0.63
C THR A 202 10.05 5.44 -0.33
N ASN A 203 9.26 4.42 -0.01
CA ASN A 203 7.82 4.53 0.15
C ASN A 203 7.43 4.79 1.61
N ASN A 204 7.67 6.03 2.04
CA ASN A 204 7.43 6.47 3.41
C ASN A 204 5.96 6.36 3.83
N THR A 205 4.99 6.55 2.92
CA THR A 205 3.59 6.52 3.35
C THR A 205 3.11 5.09 3.63
N ALA A 206 3.55 4.09 2.86
CA ALA A 206 3.26 2.69 3.21
C ALA A 206 4.05 2.24 4.44
N ILE A 207 5.34 2.61 4.55
CA ILE A 207 6.16 2.35 5.74
C ILE A 207 5.45 2.86 7.00
N ASN A 208 5.07 4.14 7.02
CA ASN A 208 4.34 4.74 8.13
C ASN A 208 2.98 4.05 8.36
N PHE A 209 2.28 3.63 7.30
CA PHE A 209 1.02 2.90 7.44
C PHE A 209 1.21 1.56 8.18
N TYR A 210 2.25 0.80 7.84
CA TYR A 210 2.53 -0.50 8.45
C TYR A 210 3.12 -0.39 9.85
N GLU A 211 4.06 0.52 10.09
CA GLU A 211 4.66 0.74 11.41
C GLU A 211 3.62 1.19 12.44
N ASN A 212 2.70 2.06 12.06
CA ASN A 212 1.57 2.47 12.90
C ASN A 212 0.54 1.34 13.15
N ARG A 213 0.73 0.17 12.54
CA ARG A 213 -0.12 -1.03 12.68
C ARG A 213 0.68 -2.22 13.19
N ASP A 214 1.73 -1.94 13.95
CA ASP A 214 2.59 -2.89 14.65
C ASP A 214 3.47 -3.78 13.77
N PHE A 215 3.46 -3.59 12.44
CA PHE A 215 4.46 -4.24 11.60
C PHE A 215 5.86 -3.70 11.94
N LYS A 216 6.83 -4.60 11.93
CA LYS A 216 8.24 -4.28 12.17
C LYS A 216 9.04 -4.56 10.91
N GLN A 217 9.95 -3.65 10.59
CA GLN A 217 10.95 -3.89 9.57
C GLN A 217 11.81 -5.08 10.00
N HIS A 218 11.89 -6.10 9.16
CA HIS A 218 12.62 -7.34 9.40
C HIS A 218 13.93 -7.36 8.63
N HIS A 219 13.88 -7.15 7.31
CA HIS A 219 15.05 -7.15 6.44
C HIS A 219 15.14 -5.94 5.53
N TYR A 220 16.37 -5.62 5.15
CA TYR A 220 16.70 -4.77 4.00
C TYR A 220 17.08 -5.66 2.82
N LEU A 221 16.46 -5.42 1.67
CA LEU A 221 16.61 -6.22 0.45
C LEU A 221 17.21 -5.34 -0.65
N PRO A 222 18.54 -5.39 -0.86
CA PRO A 222 19.19 -4.58 -1.90
C PRO A 222 18.73 -5.01 -3.29
N TYR A 223 18.46 -4.04 -4.16
CA TYR A 223 18.10 -4.25 -5.57
C TYR A 223 16.92 -5.22 -5.81
N TYR A 224 16.00 -5.30 -4.85
CA TYR A 224 14.88 -6.26 -4.87
C TYR A 224 13.86 -6.01 -5.98
N TYR A 225 13.63 -4.73 -6.31
CA TYR A 225 12.64 -4.31 -7.29
C TYR A 225 13.29 -3.84 -8.58
N SER A 226 12.67 -4.12 -9.73
CA SER A 226 13.02 -3.52 -11.02
C SER A 226 11.91 -2.61 -11.48
N ILE A 227 12.17 -1.31 -11.53
CA ILE A 227 11.22 -0.28 -11.95
C ILE A 227 11.76 0.34 -13.23
N ARG A 228 11.11 0.04 -14.36
CA ARG A 228 11.53 0.52 -15.70
C ARG A 228 13.01 0.23 -16.00
N GLY A 229 13.49 -0.96 -15.63
CA GLY A 229 14.87 -1.39 -15.81
C GLY A 229 15.86 -0.87 -14.74
N VAL A 230 15.41 -0.03 -13.81
CA VAL A 230 16.24 0.46 -12.70
C VAL A 230 16.00 -0.36 -11.44
N LEU A 231 17.07 -0.92 -10.88
CA LEU A 231 17.02 -1.67 -9.64
C LEU A 231 16.81 -0.74 -8.44
N LYS A 232 15.93 -1.14 -7.52
CA LYS A 232 15.54 -0.40 -6.31
C LYS A 232 15.48 -1.33 -5.11
N ASP A 233 15.80 -0.80 -3.95
CA ASP A 233 15.83 -1.56 -2.71
C ASP A 233 14.43 -1.73 -2.11
N GLY A 234 14.27 -2.78 -1.31
CA GLY A 234 13.05 -3.05 -0.55
C GLY A 234 13.31 -3.30 0.93
N PHE A 235 12.23 -3.26 1.71
CA PHE A 235 12.19 -3.76 3.07
C PHE A 235 11.18 -4.90 3.17
N THR A 236 11.49 -5.90 3.99
CA THR A 236 10.50 -6.86 4.48
C THR A 236 9.90 -6.30 5.76
N TYR A 237 8.57 -6.23 5.84
CA TYR A 237 7.84 -5.92 7.07
C TYR A 237 7.06 -7.14 7.55
N VAL A 238 7.06 -7.35 8.86
CA VAL A 238 6.44 -8.52 9.51
C VAL A 238 5.57 -8.08 10.68
N LEU A 239 4.38 -8.66 10.76
CA LEU A 239 3.51 -8.64 11.93
C LEU A 239 3.35 -10.07 12.45
N TYR A 240 3.86 -10.35 13.64
CA TYR A 240 3.66 -11.62 14.30
C TYR A 240 2.26 -11.68 14.92
N ILE A 241 1.52 -12.74 14.61
CA ILE A 241 0.14 -12.97 15.07
C ILE A 241 0.06 -14.28 15.85
N ASN A 242 -0.95 -14.40 16.72
CA ASN A 242 -1.16 -15.61 17.53
C ASN A 242 0.03 -16.00 18.42
N ALA A 243 0.88 -15.02 18.76
CA ALA A 243 2.00 -15.19 19.67
C ALA A 243 1.52 -15.25 21.12
N SER A 244 1.08 -16.43 21.55
CA SER A 244 1.09 -16.83 22.96
C SER A 244 2.52 -17.06 23.50
N LEU A 245 3.57 -16.76 22.72
CA LEU A 245 4.98 -17.02 23.07
C LEU A 245 5.94 -15.85 22.74
N SER A 246 5.49 -14.60 22.79
CA SER A 246 6.40 -13.45 22.86
C SER A 246 6.48 -12.97 24.33
N PRO A 247 7.65 -12.99 24.99
CA PRO A 247 7.79 -12.56 26.40
C PRO A 247 7.30 -11.13 26.69
N CYS A 248 7.14 -10.30 25.65
CA CYS A 248 6.77 -8.87 25.76
C CYS A 248 5.28 -8.56 25.49
N SER A 249 4.42 -9.56 25.18
CA SER A 249 3.04 -9.30 24.73
C SER A 249 1.97 -9.37 25.83
N ILE A 250 2.27 -9.93 26.99
CA ILE A 250 1.32 -10.00 28.12
C ILE A 250 0.97 -8.60 28.64
N PRO A 251 1.94 -7.68 28.87
CA PRO A 251 1.63 -6.33 29.34
C PRO A 251 0.79 -5.53 28.34
N GLN A 252 1.05 -5.70 27.03
CA GLN A 252 0.32 -4.99 25.98
C GLN A 252 -1.11 -5.47 25.79
N ARG A 253 -1.38 -6.78 25.95
CA ARG A 253 -2.75 -7.32 25.90
C ARG A 253 -3.60 -6.83 27.07
N ILE A 254 -3.02 -6.82 28.28
CA ILE A 254 -3.67 -6.29 29.48
C ILE A 254 -3.92 -4.79 29.31
N TYR A 255 -2.95 -4.04 28.80
CA TYR A 255 -3.10 -2.61 28.53
C TYR A 255 -4.24 -2.32 27.53
N ARG A 256 -4.32 -3.04 26.41
CA ARG A 256 -5.40 -2.85 25.41
C ARG A 256 -6.78 -3.22 25.95
N GLN A 257 -6.88 -4.31 26.72
CA GLN A 257 -8.15 -4.67 27.37
C GLN A 257 -8.54 -3.63 28.42
N ALA A 258 -7.61 -3.16 29.24
CA ALA A 258 -7.85 -2.11 30.23
C ALA A 258 -8.28 -0.80 29.57
N GLN A 259 -7.63 -0.39 28.47
CA GLN A 259 -7.98 0.81 27.72
C GLN A 259 -9.38 0.71 27.09
N SER A 260 -9.71 -0.44 26.48
CA SER A 260 -11.05 -0.67 25.92
C SER A 260 -12.14 -0.63 26.99
N LEU A 261 -11.88 -1.21 28.16
CA LEU A 261 -12.82 -1.19 29.29
C LEU A 261 -12.95 0.21 29.88
N LEU A 262 -11.85 0.96 30.02
CA LEU A 262 -11.88 2.36 30.47
C LEU A 262 -12.71 3.24 29.52
N CYS A 263 -12.54 3.08 28.21
CA CYS A 263 -13.30 3.83 27.21
C CYS A 263 -14.80 3.47 27.21
N SER A 264 -15.16 2.25 27.63
CA SER A 264 -16.57 1.83 27.74
C SER A 264 -17.24 2.31 29.04
N LEU A 265 -16.46 2.65 30.06
CA LEU A 265 -16.96 3.02 31.39
C LEU A 265 -17.02 4.54 31.63
N LEU A 266 -16.47 5.35 30.72
CA LEU A 266 -16.49 6.82 30.82
C LEU A 266 -17.34 7.43 29.68
N PRO A 267 -18.51 8.00 29.98
CA PRO A 267 -19.24 8.81 29.01
C PRO A 267 -18.54 10.17 28.91
N TRP A 268 -17.73 10.37 27.86
CA TRP A 268 -17.18 11.70 27.59
C TRP A 268 -18.23 12.61 26.96
N SER A 269 -18.99 13.31 27.80
CA SER A 269 -19.51 14.64 27.46
C SER A 269 -18.50 15.70 27.91
N GLY A 270 -17.80 16.26 26.93
CA GLY A 270 -17.13 17.56 26.91
C GLY A 270 -16.27 17.99 28.10
N ILE A 271 -14.97 18.21 27.86
CA ILE A 271 -14.27 19.40 28.36
C ILE A 271 -13.28 19.89 27.31
N SER A 272 -13.42 21.19 27.08
CA SER A 272 -12.66 22.11 26.26
C SER A 272 -11.16 22.14 26.59
N ALA A 273 -10.34 22.29 25.54
CA ALA A 273 -8.92 22.54 25.65
C ALA A 273 -8.63 23.93 26.25
N LYS A 274 -8.10 23.96 27.48
CA LYS A 274 -7.27 25.02 28.09
C LYS A 274 -6.45 24.32 29.18
N SER A 275 -5.18 24.57 29.50
CA SER A 275 -4.11 25.45 29.03
C SER A 275 -2.90 25.13 29.93
N SER A 276 -1.69 25.37 29.43
CA SER A 276 -0.43 25.60 30.17
C SER A 276 0.17 24.47 31.02
N ILE A 277 1.32 23.99 30.53
CA ILE A 277 2.38 23.41 31.35
C ILE A 277 3.17 24.59 31.93
N GLU A 278 3.17 24.75 33.25
CA GLU A 278 4.12 25.62 33.95
C GLU A 278 5.07 24.73 34.76
N TYR A 279 6.36 24.89 34.49
CA TYR A 279 7.45 24.18 35.14
C TYR A 279 7.72 24.86 36.49
N SER A 280 7.82 24.10 37.58
CA SER A 280 8.46 24.59 38.80
C SER A 280 9.30 23.50 39.44
N ARG A 281 10.58 23.86 39.60
CA ARG A 281 11.60 23.17 40.39
C ARG A 281 11.19 23.16 41.86
N THR A 282 11.47 22.04 42.51
CA THR A 282 12.34 21.97 43.71
C THR A 282 13.01 20.62 43.72
#